data_AF-A0A354YXB0-F1
#
_entry.id   AF-A0A354YXB0-F1
#
_cell.length_a   1.000
_cell.length_b   1.000
_cell.length_c   1.000
_cell.angle_alpha   90.00
_cell.angle_beta   90.00
_cell.angle_gamma   90.00
#
_symmetry.space_group_name_H-M   'P 1'
#
loop_
_entity.id
_entity.type
_entity.pdbx_description
1 polymer ?
#
loop_
_entity_poly.entity_id
_entity_poly.type
_entity_poly.pdbx_seq_one_letter_code
_entity_poly.pdbx_strand_id
1 'polypeptide(L)'
;PGYEVRVAIETLRKEGVILLPRESVRLDEKGHYRVWLVKEGRIEQRSIQVGEKNQQWVEVIKGIQVGETVVRDGSRELKKGSRVKALKQDESV
;
A
#
# COMPACT_ATOMS: atom_id res chain seq x y z
N PRO A 1 -19.46 4.05 12.00
CA PRO A 1 -19.03 3.07 10.96
C PRO A 1 -17.53 3.26 10.64
N GLY A 2 -16.68 2.37 11.16
CA GLY A 2 -15.22 2.45 11.07
C GLY A 2 -14.67 1.59 9.93
N TYR A 3 -13.70 2.12 9.19
CA TYR A 3 -12.99 1.39 8.13
C TYR A 3 -11.79 0.68 8.75
N GLU A 4 -11.74 -0.65 8.60
CA GLU A 4 -10.61 -1.49 9.03
C GLU A 4 -9.56 -1.51 7.92
N VAL A 5 -8.33 -1.07 8.22
CA VAL A 5 -7.21 -1.09 7.28
C VAL A 5 -6.11 -1.95 7.86
N ARG A 6 -5.77 -3.02 7.12
CA ARG A 6 -4.62 -3.88 7.42
C ARG A 6 -3.39 -3.29 6.75
N VAL A 7 -2.36 -3.02 7.55
CA VAL A 7 -1.07 -2.49 7.08
C VAL A 7 -0.06 -3.63 7.15
N ALA A 8 0.46 -4.03 5.98
CA ALA A 8 1.65 -4.87 5.91
C ALA A 8 2.66 -4.15 5.01
N ILE A 9 3.73 -3.64 5.61
CA ILE A 9 4.90 -3.17 4.89
C ILE A 9 6.02 -4.08 5.30
N GLU A 10 6.13 -5.20 4.59
CA GLU A 10 7.30 -6.06 4.71
C GLU A 10 8.41 -5.39 3.89
N THR A 11 9.19 -4.54 4.56
CA THR A 11 10.42 -3.98 4.00
C THR A 11 11.46 -5.08 4.01
N LEU A 12 11.33 -6.04 3.08
CA LEU A 12 12.40 -7.00 2.80
C LEU A 12 13.59 -6.19 2.30
N ARG A 13 14.56 -6.00 3.20
CA ARG A 13 15.79 -5.24 3.04
C ARG A 13 16.73 -5.93 2.04
N LYS A 14 16.28 -6.12 0.81
CA LYS A 14 17.12 -6.51 -0.32
C LYS A 14 17.41 -5.21 -1.08
N GLU A 15 18.56 -4.62 -0.79
CA GLU A 15 19.25 -3.61 -1.61
C GLU A 15 18.47 -2.37 -2.09
N GLY A 16 17.45 -1.91 -1.34
CA GLY A 16 16.81 -0.62 -1.59
C GLY A 16 15.57 -0.66 -2.49
N VAL A 17 14.97 -1.83 -2.70
CA VAL A 17 13.67 -1.96 -3.37
C VAL A 17 12.53 -2.10 -2.36
N ILE A 18 11.39 -1.48 -2.65
CA ILE A 18 10.17 -1.57 -1.83
C ILE A 18 9.27 -2.64 -2.44
N LEU A 19 9.00 -3.71 -1.71
CA LEU A 19 8.06 -4.74 -2.13
C LEU A 19 6.70 -4.47 -1.47
N LEU A 20 5.65 -4.46 -2.28
CA LEU A 20 4.27 -4.37 -1.82
C LEU A 20 3.50 -5.63 -2.16
N PRO A 21 2.54 -6.06 -1.33
CA PRO A 21 1.60 -7.09 -1.71
C PRO A 21 0.85 -6.70 -2.99
N ARG A 22 0.63 -7.65 -3.90
CA ARG A 22 -0.10 -7.40 -5.15
C ARG A 22 -1.50 -6.82 -4.92
N GLU A 23 -2.16 -7.24 -3.84
CA GLU A 23 -3.47 -6.76 -3.38
C GLU A 23 -3.48 -5.25 -3.03
N SER A 24 -2.32 -4.68 -2.66
CA SER A 24 -2.16 -3.26 -2.30
C SER A 24 -2.05 -2.34 -3.51
N VAL A 25 -1.69 -2.90 -4.67
CA VAL A 25 -1.44 -2.17 -5.91
C VAL A 25 -2.67 -2.23 -6.79
N ARG A 26 -3.19 -1.06 -7.17
CA ARG A 26 -4.33 -0.94 -8.09
C ARG A 26 -3.90 -0.33 -9.42
N LEU A 27 -4.61 -0.71 -10.48
CA LEU A 27 -4.53 -0.06 -11.78
C LEU A 27 -5.60 1.03 -11.85
N ASP A 28 -5.20 2.19 -12.35
CA ASP A 28 -6.11 3.27 -12.74
C ASP A 28 -6.76 2.97 -14.11
N GLU A 29 -7.80 3.72 -14.49
CA GLU A 29 -8.47 3.56 -15.79
C GLU A 29 -7.51 3.76 -16.98
N LYS A 30 -6.41 4.48 -16.75
CA LYS A 30 -5.34 4.71 -17.74
C LYS A 30 -4.27 3.62 -17.76
N GLY A 31 -4.39 2.57 -16.94
CA GLY A 31 -3.37 1.51 -16.83
C GLY A 31 -2.13 1.90 -16.02
N HIS A 32 -2.18 3.00 -15.26
CA HIS A 32 -1.10 3.39 -14.34
C HIS A 32 -1.27 2.71 -12.98
N TYR A 33 -0.15 2.31 -12.36
CA TYR A 33 -0.16 1.72 -11.03
C TYR A 33 -0.28 2.81 -9.95
N ARG A 34 -1.14 2.54 -8.97
CA ARG A 34 -1.45 3.43 -7.86
C ARG A 34 -1.65 2.64 -6.58
N VAL A 35 -1.27 3.22 -5.47
CA VAL A 35 -1.45 2.67 -4.13
C VAL A 35 -2.16 3.65 -3.24
N TRP A 36 -2.72 3.13 -2.16
CA TRP A 36 -3.29 3.94 -1.09
C TRP A 36 -2.30 4.01 0.07
N LEU A 37 -1.98 5.22 0.47
CA LEU A 37 -1.11 5.54 1.59
C LEU A 37 -1.95 6.08 2.74
N VAL A 38 -1.55 5.78 3.97
CA VAL A 38 -2.13 6.37 5.17
C VAL A 38 -1.20 7.45 5.67
N LYS A 39 -1.66 8.70 5.63
CA LYS A 39 -0.97 9.85 6.19
C LYS A 39 -1.88 10.51 7.23
N GLU A 40 -1.41 10.62 8.46
CA GLU A 40 -2.15 11.27 9.56
C GLU A 40 -3.59 10.70 9.75
N GLY A 41 -3.76 9.39 9.55
CA GLY A 41 -5.07 8.72 9.66
C GLY A 41 -6.01 8.97 8.47
N ARG A 42 -5.52 9.52 7.37
CA ARG A 42 -6.27 9.74 6.13
C ARG A 42 -5.68 8.94 4.98
N ILE A 43 -6.56 8.48 4.10
CA ILE A 43 -6.18 7.82 2.86
C ILE A 43 -5.79 8.84 1.80
N GLU A 44 -4.55 8.72 1.32
CA GLU A 44 -4.02 9.41 0.16
C GLU A 44 -3.76 8.42 -0.98
N GLN A 45 -4.02 8.85 -2.21
CA GLN A 45 -3.70 8.07 -3.40
C GLN A 45 -2.38 8.55 -3.95
N ARG A 46 -1.49 7.62 -4.29
CA ARG A 46 -0.24 7.95 -4.97
C ARG A 46 -0.01 7.03 -6.14
N SER A 47 0.33 7.65 -7.27
CA SER A 47 0.80 6.92 -8.45
C SER A 47 2.22 6.44 -8.18
N ILE A 48 2.49 5.18 -8.51
CA ILE A 48 3.77 4.55 -8.27
C ILE A 48 4.29 3.93 -9.57
N GLN A 49 5.61 3.83 -9.66
CA GLN A 49 6.26 3.10 -10.73
C GLN A 49 6.66 1.74 -10.19
N VAL A 50 6.10 0.70 -10.78
CA VAL A 50 6.40 -0.69 -10.45
C VAL A 50 7.41 -1.26 -11.43
N GLY A 51 8.27 -2.13 -10.93
CA GLY A 51 9.24 -2.89 -11.70
C GLY A 51 8.78 -4.32 -11.87
N GLU A 52 9.55 -5.24 -11.30
CA GLU A 52 9.22 -6.66 -11.25
C GLU A 52 7.94 -6.90 -10.42
N LYS A 53 7.03 -7.72 -10.94
CA LYS A 53 5.85 -8.15 -10.19
C LYS A 53 5.72 -9.65 -10.29
N ASN A 54 5.48 -10.29 -9.15
CA ASN A 54 5.22 -11.72 -9.06
C ASN A 54 3.77 -11.98 -8.62
N GLN A 55 3.44 -13.23 -8.33
CA GLN A 55 2.08 -13.63 -7.98
C GLN A 55 1.62 -13.06 -6.63
N GLN A 56 2.55 -12.75 -5.72
CA GLN A 56 2.26 -12.32 -4.35
C GLN A 56 2.68 -10.86 -4.08
N TRP A 57 3.73 -10.39 -4.75
CA TRP A 57 4.44 -9.14 -4.48
C TRP A 57 4.68 -8.33 -5.76
N VAL A 58 4.77 -7.02 -5.60
CA VAL A 58 5.04 -6.03 -6.63
C VAL A 58 6.18 -5.16 -6.15
N GLU A 59 7.24 -5.08 -6.94
CA GLU A 59 8.36 -4.20 -6.70
C GLU A 59 8.01 -2.77 -7.11
N VAL A 60 8.27 -1.84 -6.20
CA VAL A 60 8.08 -0.41 -6.39
C VAL A 60 9.45 0.24 -6.55
N ILE A 61 9.70 0.76 -7.75
CA ILE A 61 10.93 1.46 -8.10
C ILE A 61 10.85 2.93 -7.67
N LYS A 62 9.66 3.56 -7.81
CA LYS A 62 9.44 4.96 -7.44
C LYS A 62 8.03 5.21 -6.93
N GLY A 63 7.88 6.26 -6.10
CA GLY A 63 6.59 6.77 -5.65
C GLY A 63 6.18 6.36 -4.24
N ILE A 64 7.00 5.54 -3.56
CA ILE A 64 6.83 5.21 -2.14
C ILE A 64 8.18 5.40 -1.46
N GLN A 65 8.15 5.88 -0.22
CA GLN A 65 9.34 5.98 0.61
C GLN A 65 9.27 5.02 1.80
N VAL A 66 10.45 4.64 2.29
CA VAL A 66 10.57 3.83 3.52
C VAL A 66 9.94 4.60 4.68
N GLY A 67 9.09 3.92 5.45
CA GLY A 67 8.35 4.51 6.57
C GLY A 67 6.98 5.05 6.20
N GLU A 68 6.62 5.14 4.91
CA GLU A 68 5.24 5.43 4.53
C GLU A 68 4.34 4.22 4.75
N THR A 69 3.11 4.45 5.19
CA THR A 69 2.12 3.39 5.46
C THR A 69 1.28 3.10 4.22
N VAL A 70 1.31 1.87 3.68
CA VAL A 70 0.51 1.45 2.52
C VAL A 70 -0.63 0.54 2.98
N VAL A 71 -1.79 0.71 2.35
CA VAL A 71 -2.97 -0.11 2.60
C VAL A 71 -2.88 -1.43 1.86
N ARG A 72 -2.98 -2.55 2.59
CA ARG A 72 -2.90 -3.89 2.02
C ARG A 72 -4.17 -4.31 1.31
N ASP A 73 -5.28 -4.29 2.03
CA ASP A 73 -6.60 -4.70 1.55
C ASP A 73 -7.55 -3.50 1.62
N GLY A 74 -7.95 -3.01 0.45
CA GLY A 74 -8.98 -1.98 0.27
C GLY A 74 -10.26 -2.57 -0.33
N SER A 75 -10.58 -3.82 0.01
CA SER A 75 -11.66 -4.61 -0.61
C SER A 75 -13.04 -3.93 -0.58
N ARG A 76 -13.26 -2.98 0.34
CA ARG A 76 -14.42 -2.07 0.32
C ARG A 76 -13.97 -0.67 -0.07
N GLU A 77 -14.41 -0.22 -1.25
CA GLU A 77 -14.30 1.14 -1.80
C GLU A 77 -13.73 2.19 -0.83
N LEU A 78 -12.40 2.22 -0.70
CA LEU A 78 -11.71 3.26 0.04
C LEU A 78 -11.81 4.53 -0.79
N LYS A 79 -12.71 5.42 -0.41
CA LYS A 79 -12.77 6.77 -0.99
C LYS A 79 -11.58 7.58 -0.50
N LYS A 80 -10.97 8.34 -1.41
CA LYS A 80 -9.92 9.32 -1.09
C LYS A 80 -10.43 10.23 0.04
N GLY A 81 -9.65 10.38 1.11
CA GLY A 81 -10.02 11.20 2.27
C GLY A 81 -10.82 10.47 3.36
N SER A 82 -11.14 9.19 3.20
CA SER A 82 -11.70 8.38 4.29
C SER A 82 -10.75 8.34 5.48
N ARG A 83 -11.31 8.52 6.69
CA ARG A 83 -10.58 8.26 7.94
C ARG A 83 -10.41 6.75 8.08
N VAL A 84 -9.17 6.34 8.23
CA VAL A 84 -8.81 4.95 8.44
C VAL A 84 -7.99 4.84 9.70
N LYS A 85 -8.23 3.76 10.44
CA LYS A 85 -7.38 3.38 11.56
C LYS A 85 -6.42 2.33 11.02
N ALA A 86 -5.16 2.70 10.87
CA ALA A 86 -4.11 1.75 10.54
C ALA A 86 -4.01 0.74 11.68
N LEU A 87 -4.43 -0.49 11.44
CA LEU A 87 -4.04 -1.60 12.30
C LEU A 87 -2.64 -1.99 11.81
N LYS A 88 -1.62 -1.59 12.58
CA LYS A 88 -0.31 -2.24 12.48
C LYS A 88 -0.57 -3.71 12.77
N GLN A 89 -0.19 -4.58 11.83
CA GLN A 89 -0.02 -5.97 12.17
C GLN A 89 1.24 -6.03 13.05
N ASP A 90 1.05 -5.83 14.37
CA ASP A 90 2.02 -6.29 15.35
C ASP A 90 2.12 -7.80 15.14
N GLU A 91 3.27 -8.25 14.63
CA GLU A 91 3.67 -9.65 14.66
C GLU A 91 3.53 -10.13 16.11
N SER A 92 2.46 -10.85 16.38
CA SER A 92 2.32 -11.61 17.62
C SER A 92 2.56 -13.07 17.28
N VAL A 93 3.70 -13.52 17.82
CA VAL A 93 4.13 -14.91 18.10
C VAL A 93 4.81 -15.66 16.96
#